data_AF-A0AAE0FWB0-F1
#
_entry.id   AF-A0AAE0FWB0-F1
#
_cell.length_a   1.000
_cell.length_b   1.000
_cell.length_c   1.000
_cell.angle_alpha   90.00
_cell.angle_beta   90.00
_cell.angle_gamma   90.00
#
_symmetry.space_group_name_H-M   'P 1'
#
loop_
_entity.id
_entity.type
_entity.pdbx_description
1 polymer ?
#
loop_
_entity_poly.entity_id
_entity_poly.type
_entity_poly.pdbx_seq_one_letter_code
_entity_poly.pdbx_strand_id
1 'polypeptide(L)'
;MVGRVNQELLLKAFEVDWGRVIGKEKMKKLIKGCEKDAKEALAENYRRVARIYDVYSTVGSGDNFCMQFNGFSSFIADSKIADVKSKFCQRGHCDTVFVAANFEEGNADDDNDGNNDDALMRFEFLEVIIRLAMKKYLEGGAKWDAEDLGRAIKRLLKECVEPNMGGEVCHKRDVWRKERLYHESVDDAFAEHYYFLKAVFDYYKSPGHKLMKRMSIESFSDVMLHTYLVSNVGASLHDVEIAYVLSKMIAFDEIKSRYKWITLSFVDFIEAVARIAEIISFPAPEDLIAAGYDEEQPTYDYFKQVQGGNEPLVERRESSGEMNCVKTRPLAAKIKQVLEVMTQMLVKKYNKANPDALVRYLHTNSKQPVKKVKNFSAAVNAVMTTNRFSISKTLGALTGGGLGKLAGLAAAAAAGDAAGGAAAELPPAAPVKKGKNSGASAKKKGRKPMAP
;
A
#
# COMPACT_ATOMS: atom_id res chain seq x y z
N MET A 1 19.64 21.89 12.73
CA MET A 1 18.82 22.69 11.79
C MET A 1 17.74 21.84 11.10
N VAL A 2 18.09 20.70 10.48
CA VAL A 2 17.16 19.78 9.77
C VAL A 2 15.95 19.31 10.61
N GLY A 3 16.15 19.02 11.90
CA GLY A 3 15.04 18.60 12.79
C GLY A 3 13.97 19.67 13.02
N ARG A 4 14.33 20.96 13.02
CA ARG A 4 13.38 22.07 13.20
C ARG A 4 12.57 22.32 11.93
N VAL A 5 13.20 22.25 10.75
CA VAL A 5 12.54 22.43 9.45
C VAL A 5 11.47 21.37 9.19
N ASN A 6 11.75 20.11 9.54
CA ASN A 6 10.79 19.02 9.38
C ASN A 6 9.59 19.19 10.33
N GLN A 7 9.81 19.66 11.55
CA GLN A 7 8.73 19.96 12.49
C GLN A 7 7.86 21.13 12.01
N GLU A 8 8.45 22.18 11.43
CA GLU A 8 7.71 23.29 10.84
C GLU A 8 6.84 22.85 9.65
N LEU A 9 7.37 22.00 8.77
CA LEU A 9 6.61 21.45 7.64
C LEU A 9 5.43 20.59 8.09
N LEU A 10 5.62 19.76 9.12
CA LEU A 10 4.55 18.97 9.71
C LEU A 10 3.46 19.84 10.33
N LEU A 11 3.84 20.93 11.01
CA LEU A 11 2.87 21.89 11.55
C LEU A 11 2.09 22.57 10.41
N LYS A 12 2.77 23.01 9.35
CA LYS A 12 2.10 23.58 8.17
C LYS A 12 1.14 22.58 7.52
N ALA A 13 1.56 21.31 7.40
CA ALA A 13 0.71 20.25 6.86
C ALA A 13 -0.53 20.02 7.73
N PHE A 14 -0.34 19.96 9.05
CA PHE A 14 -1.43 19.84 10.01
C PHE A 14 -2.41 21.02 9.93
N GLU A 15 -1.93 22.26 9.86
CA GLU A 15 -2.79 23.44 9.79
C GLU A 15 -3.65 23.45 8.52
N VAL A 16 -3.09 23.01 7.40
CA VAL A 16 -3.83 22.88 6.13
C VAL A 16 -4.90 21.78 6.25
N ASP A 17 -4.55 20.60 6.74
CA ASP A 17 -5.51 19.51 6.91
C ASP A 17 -6.60 19.84 7.93
N TRP A 18 -6.22 20.43 9.06
CA TRP A 18 -7.15 20.90 10.08
C TRP A 18 -8.11 21.94 9.52
N GLY A 19 -7.61 22.90 8.74
CA GLY A 19 -8.43 23.88 8.04
C GLY A 19 -9.52 23.24 7.18
N ARG A 20 -9.22 22.12 6.52
CA ARG A 20 -10.20 21.35 5.74
C ARG A 20 -11.18 20.59 6.62
N VAL A 21 -10.73 19.99 7.73
CA VAL A 21 -11.59 19.32 8.71
C VAL A 21 -12.64 20.28 9.28
N ILE A 22 -12.23 21.47 9.73
CA ILE A 22 -13.17 22.48 10.28
C ILE A 22 -13.94 23.24 9.20
N GLY A 23 -13.52 23.12 7.94
CA GLY A 23 -14.24 23.62 6.78
C GLY A 23 -15.52 22.82 6.49
N LYS A 24 -15.57 21.55 6.89
CA LYS A 24 -16.80 20.74 6.84
C LYS A 24 -17.78 21.19 7.92
N GLU A 25 -18.95 21.67 7.53
CA GLU A 25 -19.98 22.20 8.42
C GLU A 25 -20.56 21.13 9.35
N LYS A 26 -20.73 19.87 8.92
CA LYS A 26 -21.16 18.80 9.85
C LYS A 26 -20.11 18.53 10.90
N MET A 27 -18.83 18.54 10.53
CA MET A 27 -17.74 18.33 11.50
C MET A 27 -17.68 19.50 12.49
N LYS A 28 -17.68 20.74 12.00
CA LYS A 28 -17.68 21.94 12.83
C LYS A 28 -18.84 21.97 13.83
N LYS A 29 -20.03 21.52 13.42
CA LYS A 29 -21.18 21.38 14.32
C LYS A 29 -20.98 20.25 15.35
N LEU A 30 -20.40 19.14 14.93
CA LEU A 30 -20.17 17.95 15.78
C LEU A 30 -19.23 18.25 16.96
N ILE A 31 -18.16 19.01 16.73
CA ILE A 31 -17.15 19.34 17.75
C ILE A 31 -17.30 20.75 18.31
N LYS A 32 -18.48 21.38 18.14
CA LYS A 32 -18.72 22.77 18.54
C LYS A 32 -18.38 23.00 20.02
N GLY A 33 -17.51 23.98 20.28
CA GLY A 33 -17.03 24.32 21.62
C GLY A 33 -15.87 23.46 22.12
N CYS A 34 -15.42 22.47 21.33
CA CYS A 34 -14.32 21.56 21.63
C CYS A 34 -13.21 21.62 20.57
N GLU A 35 -13.26 22.60 19.65
CA GLU A 35 -12.38 22.69 18.48
C GLU A 35 -10.92 22.83 18.89
N LYS A 36 -10.65 23.62 19.93
CA LYS A 36 -9.30 23.87 20.43
C LYS A 36 -8.65 22.59 20.96
N ASP A 37 -9.34 21.88 21.84
CA ASP A 37 -8.83 20.65 22.46
C ASP A 37 -8.65 19.51 21.45
N ALA A 38 -9.58 19.38 20.50
CA ALA A 38 -9.44 18.45 19.39
C ALA A 38 -8.23 18.79 18.50
N LYS A 39 -8.05 20.08 18.19
CA LYS A 39 -6.90 20.56 17.41
C LYS A 39 -5.59 20.25 18.12
N GLU A 40 -5.46 20.60 19.39
CA GLU A 40 -4.25 20.38 20.18
C GLU A 40 -3.92 18.89 20.30
N ALA A 41 -4.92 18.04 20.59
CA ALA A 41 -4.73 16.60 20.68
C ALA A 41 -4.27 15.97 19.36
N LEU A 42 -4.85 16.40 18.22
CA LEU A 42 -4.40 15.94 16.90
C LEU A 42 -3.04 16.50 16.53
N ALA A 43 -2.74 17.77 16.81
CA ALA A 43 -1.45 18.39 16.51
C ALA A 43 -0.29 17.64 17.18
N GLU A 44 -0.43 17.30 18.46
CA GLU A 44 0.54 16.51 19.23
C GLU A 44 0.81 15.13 18.59
N ASN A 45 -0.21 14.57 17.94
CA ASN A 45 -0.17 13.21 17.39
C ASN A 45 -0.13 13.17 15.85
N TYR A 46 -0.04 14.32 15.18
CA TYR A 46 -0.30 14.42 13.74
C TYR A 46 0.64 13.56 12.92
N ARG A 47 1.94 13.55 13.26
CA ARG A 47 2.94 12.70 12.62
C ARG A 47 2.58 11.22 12.70
N ARG A 48 2.00 10.77 13.81
CA ARG A 48 1.56 9.38 14.00
C ARG A 48 0.34 9.09 13.13
N VAL A 49 -0.67 9.96 13.17
CA VAL A 49 -1.89 9.82 12.37
C VAL A 49 -1.59 9.82 10.87
N ALA A 50 -0.72 10.72 10.40
CA ALA A 50 -0.29 10.76 9.01
C ALA A 50 0.44 9.49 8.56
N ARG A 51 1.21 8.82 9.43
CA ARG A 51 1.87 7.55 9.10
C ARG A 51 0.90 6.38 9.01
N ILE A 52 -0.08 6.34 9.90
CA ILE A 52 -1.17 5.36 9.82
C ILE A 52 -1.88 5.54 8.48
N TYR A 53 -2.20 6.77 8.12
CA TYR A 53 -2.76 7.10 6.82
C TYR A 53 -1.89 6.60 5.66
N ASP A 54 -0.60 6.97 5.64
CA ASP A 54 0.34 6.60 4.58
C ASP A 54 0.40 5.07 4.37
N VAL A 55 0.51 4.29 5.45
CA VAL A 55 0.63 2.82 5.38
C VAL A 55 -0.69 2.16 4.97
N TYR A 56 -1.80 2.50 5.63
CA TYR A 56 -3.08 1.86 5.28
C TYR A 56 -3.66 2.34 3.95
N SER A 57 -3.17 3.44 3.37
CA SER A 57 -3.51 3.84 2.01
C SER A 57 -2.93 2.90 0.94
N THR A 58 -1.88 2.13 1.25
CA THR A 58 -1.35 1.11 0.32
C THR A 58 -2.07 -0.23 0.43
N VAL A 59 -3.07 -0.35 1.31
CA VAL A 59 -3.80 -1.60 1.50
C VAL A 59 -5.04 -1.62 0.60
N GLY A 60 -4.99 -2.45 -0.43
CA GLY A 60 -6.09 -2.59 -1.39
C GLY A 60 -5.56 -2.73 -2.81
N SER A 61 -6.39 -2.38 -3.79
CA SER A 61 -6.04 -2.43 -5.21
C SER A 61 -6.35 -1.14 -5.96
N GLY A 62 -6.73 -0.07 -5.25
CA GLY A 62 -7.02 1.24 -5.83
C GLY A 62 -5.85 2.22 -5.72
N ASP A 63 -6.17 3.50 -5.53
CA ASP A 63 -5.16 4.56 -5.39
C ASP A 63 -4.39 4.41 -4.07
N ASN A 64 -3.08 4.15 -4.15
CA ASN A 64 -2.18 3.99 -3.01
C ASN A 64 -1.98 5.29 -2.18
N PHE A 65 -2.61 6.38 -2.59
CA PHE A 65 -2.53 7.69 -1.94
C PHE A 65 -3.89 8.22 -1.47
N CYS A 66 -4.92 7.36 -1.44
CA CYS A 66 -6.18 7.59 -0.75
C CYS A 66 -6.56 6.31 0.02
N MET A 67 -6.96 6.44 1.28
CA MET A 67 -7.30 5.27 2.08
C MET A 67 -8.69 4.74 1.70
N GLN A 68 -8.70 3.63 0.96
CA GLN A 68 -9.93 2.92 0.61
C GLN A 68 -10.52 2.20 1.81
N PHE A 69 -11.77 1.74 1.67
CA PHE A 69 -12.45 0.98 2.73
C PHE A 69 -11.66 -0.25 3.20
N ASN A 70 -10.96 -0.96 2.31
CA ASN A 70 -10.13 -2.12 2.68
C ASN A 70 -8.97 -1.73 3.62
N GLY A 71 -8.31 -0.61 3.35
CA GLY A 71 -7.27 -0.06 4.21
C GLY A 71 -7.82 0.41 5.55
N PHE A 72 -8.94 1.13 5.55
CA PHE A 72 -9.64 1.51 6.78
C PHE A 72 -10.08 0.30 7.62
N SER A 73 -10.66 -0.69 6.96
CA SER A 73 -11.10 -1.96 7.55
C SER A 73 -9.93 -2.69 8.23
N SER A 74 -8.77 -2.74 7.57
CA SER A 74 -7.55 -3.31 8.14
C SER A 74 -7.06 -2.50 9.34
N PHE A 75 -7.04 -1.16 9.24
CA PHE A 75 -6.70 -0.27 10.36
C PHE A 75 -7.59 -0.50 11.59
N ILE A 76 -8.91 -0.61 11.43
CA ILE A 76 -9.82 -0.86 12.56
C ILE A 76 -9.58 -2.25 13.17
N ALA A 77 -9.24 -3.25 12.34
CA ALA A 77 -8.95 -4.60 12.82
C ALA A 77 -7.66 -4.62 13.64
N ASP A 78 -6.57 -4.07 13.08
CA ASP A 78 -5.25 -4.05 13.70
C ASP A 78 -5.24 -3.19 14.96
N SER A 79 -5.87 -2.01 14.93
CA SER A 79 -5.93 -1.10 16.09
C SER A 79 -6.78 -1.62 17.25
N LYS A 80 -7.61 -2.65 17.05
CA LYS A 80 -8.58 -3.14 18.05
C LYS A 80 -9.47 -2.03 18.61
N ILE A 81 -9.78 -1.03 17.80
CA ILE A 81 -10.68 0.07 18.18
C ILE A 81 -12.10 -0.47 18.36
N ALA A 82 -12.57 -1.34 17.46
CA ALA A 82 -13.88 -1.95 17.57
C ALA A 82 -13.95 -2.89 18.78
N ASP A 83 -15.00 -2.75 19.57
CA ASP A 83 -15.30 -3.59 20.73
C ASP A 83 -16.67 -4.25 20.54
N VAL A 84 -16.68 -5.58 20.49
CA VAL A 84 -17.89 -6.41 20.31
C VAL A 84 -18.89 -6.20 21.45
N LYS A 85 -18.41 -5.86 22.65
CA LYS A 85 -19.27 -5.61 23.83
C LYS A 85 -19.76 -4.16 23.89
N SER A 86 -19.16 -3.25 23.13
CA SER A 86 -19.58 -1.85 23.12
C SER A 86 -20.94 -1.71 22.45
N LYS A 87 -21.79 -0.83 22.98
CA LYS A 87 -23.06 -0.47 22.32
C LYS A 87 -22.86 0.54 21.18
N PHE A 88 -21.75 1.27 21.17
CA PHE A 88 -21.54 2.44 20.31
C PHE A 88 -20.30 2.33 19.41
N CYS A 89 -19.41 1.37 19.68
CA CYS A 89 -18.13 1.22 18.98
C CYS A 89 -17.88 -0.23 18.53
N GLN A 90 -18.90 -0.87 17.97
CA GLN A 90 -18.74 -2.16 17.27
C GLN A 90 -18.21 -1.94 15.84
N ARG A 91 -17.89 -3.03 15.14
CA ARG A 91 -17.36 -2.96 13.77
C ARG A 91 -18.25 -2.15 12.82
N GLY A 92 -19.54 -2.46 12.76
CA GLY A 92 -20.48 -1.70 11.93
C GLY A 92 -20.57 -0.21 12.28
N HIS A 93 -20.36 0.16 13.55
CA HIS A 93 -20.29 1.56 13.95
C HIS A 93 -19.03 2.24 13.39
N CYS A 94 -17.90 1.55 13.35
CA CYS A 94 -16.68 2.06 12.73
C CYS A 94 -16.88 2.23 11.21
N ASP A 95 -17.57 1.29 10.55
CA ASP A 95 -17.87 1.38 9.12
C ASP A 95 -18.71 2.63 8.80
N THR A 96 -19.70 2.96 9.64
CA THR A 96 -20.46 4.22 9.50
C THR A 96 -19.62 5.48 9.69
N VAL A 97 -18.51 5.41 10.44
CA VAL A 97 -17.57 6.53 10.57
C VAL A 97 -16.83 6.78 9.26
N PHE A 98 -16.42 5.72 8.54
CA PHE A 98 -15.80 5.86 7.21
C PHE A 98 -16.74 6.60 6.26
N VAL A 99 -17.99 6.13 6.15
CA VAL A 99 -19.01 6.74 5.28
C VAL A 99 -19.28 8.20 5.67
N ALA A 100 -19.34 8.51 6.96
CA ALA A 100 -19.57 9.87 7.42
C ALA A 100 -18.39 10.81 7.12
N ALA A 101 -17.15 10.31 7.17
CA ALA A 101 -15.94 11.10 6.93
C ALA A 101 -15.67 11.33 5.44
N ASN A 102 -15.98 10.34 4.59
CA ASN A 102 -15.85 10.42 3.14
C ASN A 102 -17.02 11.18 2.48
N PHE A 103 -18.07 11.53 3.24
CA PHE A 103 -19.15 12.37 2.72
C PHE A 103 -18.65 13.77 2.33
N GLU A 104 -18.84 14.14 1.07
CA GLU A 104 -18.53 15.47 0.55
C GLU A 104 -19.68 16.46 0.80
N GLU A 105 -19.36 17.60 1.39
CA GLU A 105 -20.34 18.67 1.66
C GLU A 105 -20.26 19.74 0.56
N GLY A 106 -21.19 19.70 -0.41
CA GLY A 106 -21.31 20.73 -1.45
C GLY A 106 -21.51 20.15 -2.85
N ASN A 107 -21.70 21.02 -3.84
CA ASN A 107 -21.54 20.66 -5.25
C ASN A 107 -20.04 20.78 -5.57
N ALA A 108 -19.48 19.78 -6.27
CA ALA A 108 -18.08 19.69 -6.66
C ALA A 108 -17.52 21.03 -7.21
N ASP A 109 -16.74 21.74 -6.40
CA ASP A 109 -15.90 22.85 -6.86
C ASP A 109 -14.62 22.28 -7.52
N ASP A 110 -13.95 23.07 -8.36
CA ASP A 110 -12.74 22.68 -9.13
C ASP A 110 -11.57 22.13 -8.27
N ASP A 111 -11.57 22.33 -6.95
CA ASP A 111 -10.59 21.75 -6.01
C ASP A 111 -10.85 20.25 -5.72
N ASN A 112 -11.93 19.67 -6.26
CA ASN A 112 -12.42 18.32 -5.97
C ASN A 112 -11.96 17.24 -6.97
N ASP A 113 -11.34 17.62 -8.09
CA ASP A 113 -10.86 16.68 -9.13
C ASP A 113 -9.79 15.68 -8.63
N GLY A 114 -9.21 15.93 -7.45
CA GLY A 114 -8.21 15.08 -6.80
C GLY A 114 -8.73 14.23 -5.64
N ASN A 115 -9.99 14.41 -5.22
CA ASN A 115 -10.62 13.56 -4.22
C ASN A 115 -11.26 12.37 -4.93
N ASN A 116 -11.15 11.18 -4.35
CA ASN A 116 -11.80 10.00 -4.91
C ASN A 116 -13.03 9.72 -4.06
N ASP A 117 -14.22 9.81 -4.65
CA ASP A 117 -15.51 9.72 -3.95
C ASP A 117 -15.64 8.49 -3.03
N ASP A 118 -14.86 7.42 -3.25
CA ASP A 118 -14.89 6.17 -2.48
C ASP A 118 -13.68 5.96 -1.53
N ALA A 119 -12.83 6.97 -1.31
CA ALA A 119 -11.64 6.84 -0.48
C ALA A 119 -11.35 8.09 0.35
N LEU A 120 -10.63 7.93 1.46
CA LEU A 120 -10.29 9.02 2.37
C LEU A 120 -9.00 9.72 1.95
N MET A 121 -9.02 11.04 1.97
CA MET A 121 -7.82 11.88 2.00
C MET A 121 -7.28 12.03 3.42
N ARG A 122 -6.03 12.49 3.58
CA ARG A 122 -5.38 12.58 4.91
C ARG A 122 -6.18 13.41 5.92
N PHE A 123 -6.75 14.53 5.49
CA PHE A 123 -7.56 15.38 6.37
C PHE A 123 -8.86 14.69 6.80
N GLU A 124 -9.47 13.88 5.93
CA GLU A 124 -10.67 13.10 6.27
C GLU A 124 -10.35 11.99 7.25
N PHE A 125 -9.15 11.41 7.15
CA PHE A 125 -8.66 10.47 8.15
C PHE A 125 -8.44 11.13 9.52
N LEU A 126 -8.08 12.42 9.59
CA LEU A 126 -8.09 13.15 10.88
C LEU A 126 -9.50 13.21 11.47
N GLU A 127 -10.50 13.51 10.64
CA GLU A 127 -11.91 13.48 11.03
C GLU A 127 -12.35 12.08 11.52
N VAL A 128 -11.90 11.01 10.85
CA VAL A 128 -12.13 9.62 11.30
C VAL A 128 -11.61 9.41 12.71
N ILE A 129 -10.40 9.86 13.05
CA ILE A 129 -9.83 9.70 14.39
C ILE A 129 -10.71 10.40 15.46
N ILE A 130 -11.19 11.61 15.17
CA ILE A 130 -12.10 12.35 16.06
C ILE A 130 -13.39 11.54 16.29
N ARG A 131 -14.03 11.11 15.20
CA ARG A 131 -15.31 10.37 15.26
C ARG A 131 -15.18 9.04 15.99
N LEU A 132 -14.09 8.30 15.77
CA LEU A 132 -13.80 7.04 16.47
C LEU A 132 -13.59 7.28 17.97
N ALA A 133 -12.87 8.34 18.36
CA ALA A 133 -12.66 8.68 19.76
C ALA A 133 -14.00 8.99 20.46
N MET A 134 -14.87 9.77 19.80
CA MET A 134 -16.23 10.05 20.30
C MET A 134 -17.05 8.77 20.47
N LYS A 135 -17.12 7.94 19.41
CA LYS A 135 -17.86 6.65 19.42
C LYS A 135 -17.38 5.71 20.51
N LYS A 136 -16.06 5.64 20.75
CA LYS A 136 -15.46 4.69 21.70
C LYS A 136 -15.60 5.15 23.16
N TYR A 137 -15.44 6.43 23.44
CA TYR A 137 -15.28 6.91 24.82
C TYR A 137 -16.35 7.87 25.32
N LEU A 138 -17.07 8.57 24.44
CA LEU A 138 -17.98 9.65 24.82
C LEU A 138 -19.45 9.30 24.57
N GLU A 139 -19.72 8.48 23.56
CA GLU A 139 -21.08 8.11 23.21
C GLU A 139 -21.68 7.14 24.24
N GLY A 140 -22.86 7.50 24.77
CA GLY A 140 -23.52 6.77 25.85
C GLY A 140 -23.08 7.12 27.28
N GLY A 141 -22.15 8.07 27.44
CA GLY A 141 -21.78 8.67 28.73
C GLY A 141 -22.69 9.84 29.12
N ALA A 142 -22.44 10.43 30.30
CA ALA A 142 -23.01 11.73 30.67
C ALA A 142 -22.55 12.82 29.69
N LYS A 143 -23.17 14.00 29.74
CA LYS A 143 -22.80 15.16 28.91
C LYS A 143 -21.28 15.41 29.06
N TRP A 144 -20.52 15.22 27.98
CA TRP A 144 -19.08 15.42 27.93
C TRP A 144 -18.75 16.88 27.57
N ASP A 145 -17.59 17.35 28.01
CA ASP A 145 -17.10 18.70 27.73
C ASP A 145 -15.90 18.71 26.76
N ALA A 146 -15.28 19.88 26.57
CA ALA A 146 -14.20 20.07 25.61
C ALA A 146 -12.93 19.29 25.97
N GLU A 147 -12.58 19.20 27.26
CA GLU A 147 -11.39 18.47 27.71
C GLU A 147 -11.55 16.97 27.47
N ASP A 148 -12.78 16.46 27.55
CA ASP A 148 -13.10 15.05 27.32
C ASP A 148 -12.79 14.62 25.88
N LEU A 149 -13.01 15.48 24.87
CA LEU A 149 -12.72 15.15 23.47
C LEU A 149 -11.22 15.05 23.20
N GLY A 150 -10.45 16.05 23.64
CA GLY A 150 -8.99 16.02 23.51
C GLY A 150 -8.40 14.80 24.22
N ARG A 151 -8.89 14.50 25.43
CA ARG A 151 -8.50 13.30 26.20
C ARG A 151 -8.90 12.01 25.48
N ALA A 152 -10.09 11.92 24.91
CA ALA A 152 -10.56 10.74 24.18
C ALA A 152 -9.70 10.45 22.94
N ILE A 153 -9.30 11.47 22.18
CA ILE A 153 -8.41 11.32 21.02
C ILE A 153 -7.05 10.76 21.47
N LYS A 154 -6.43 11.38 22.49
CA LYS A 154 -5.14 10.92 23.03
C LYS A 154 -5.25 9.48 23.55
N ARG A 155 -6.37 9.16 24.22
CA ARG A 155 -6.66 7.83 24.76
C ARG A 155 -6.81 6.78 23.66
N LEU A 156 -7.56 7.07 22.60
CA LEU A 156 -7.72 6.17 21.43
C LEU A 156 -6.37 5.80 20.82
N LEU A 157 -5.52 6.81 20.59
CA LEU A 157 -4.21 6.61 19.98
C LEU A 157 -3.24 5.85 20.89
N LYS A 158 -3.32 6.06 22.21
CA LYS A 158 -2.42 5.43 23.19
C LYS A 158 -2.84 4.02 23.58
N GLU A 159 -4.14 3.76 23.74
CA GLU A 159 -4.66 2.48 24.24
C GLU A 159 -4.99 1.48 23.13
N CYS A 160 -5.45 1.96 21.97
CA CYS A 160 -5.85 1.09 20.87
C CYS A 160 -4.75 1.02 19.81
N VAL A 161 -4.33 2.18 19.30
CA VAL A 161 -3.43 2.22 18.15
C VAL A 161 -2.01 1.82 18.54
N GLU A 162 -1.35 2.56 19.42
CA GLU A 162 0.06 2.36 19.77
C GLU A 162 0.46 0.92 20.16
N PRO A 163 -0.32 0.18 20.99
CA PRO A 163 0.07 -1.18 21.36
C PRO A 163 -0.22 -2.25 20.30
N ASN A 164 -1.03 -1.95 19.28
CA ASN A 164 -1.48 -2.96 18.32
C ASN A 164 -1.03 -2.71 16.88
N MET A 165 -0.42 -1.57 16.58
CA MET A 165 0.08 -1.27 15.23
C MET A 165 1.34 -2.09 14.91
N GLY A 166 1.37 -2.65 13.69
CA GLY A 166 2.53 -3.37 13.17
C GLY A 166 3.76 -2.48 12.99
N GLY A 167 4.89 -3.11 12.71
CA GLY A 167 6.16 -2.40 12.58
C GLY A 167 6.13 -1.26 11.55
N GLU A 168 5.52 -1.47 10.38
CA GLU A 168 5.52 -0.50 9.28
C GLU A 168 4.94 0.86 9.68
N VAL A 169 3.82 0.85 10.41
CA VAL A 169 3.19 2.06 10.96
C VAL A 169 4.08 2.72 12.02
N CYS A 170 4.76 1.90 12.83
CA CYS A 170 5.71 2.35 13.84
C CYS A 170 7.04 2.87 13.24
N HIS A 171 7.28 2.66 11.94
CA HIS A 171 8.53 3.00 11.29
C HIS A 171 8.79 4.52 11.32
N LYS A 172 9.81 4.92 12.09
CA LYS A 172 10.21 6.33 12.22
C LYS A 172 11.10 6.73 11.05
N ARG A 173 10.47 7.14 9.95
CA ARG A 173 11.12 7.54 8.67
C ARG A 173 12.40 8.37 8.84
N ASP A 174 12.35 9.45 9.62
CA ASP A 174 13.52 10.33 9.81
C ASP A 174 14.59 9.77 10.74
N VAL A 175 14.20 8.88 11.66
CA VAL A 175 15.14 8.15 12.51
C VAL A 175 15.89 7.14 11.63
N TRP A 176 15.17 6.35 10.83
CA TRP A 176 15.77 5.43 9.86
C TRP A 176 16.71 6.18 8.89
N ARG A 177 16.32 7.34 8.37
CA ARG A 177 17.21 8.13 7.50
C ARG A 177 18.52 8.47 8.20
N LYS A 178 18.47 9.00 9.42
CA LYS A 178 19.68 9.38 10.17
C LYS A 178 20.53 8.19 10.58
N GLU A 179 19.89 7.11 11.01
CA GLU A 179 20.57 5.95 11.58
C GLU A 179 21.06 4.96 10.52
N ARG A 180 20.43 4.94 9.34
CA ARG A 180 20.68 3.93 8.30
C ARG A 180 21.10 4.53 6.97
N LEU A 181 20.43 5.58 6.49
CA LEU A 181 20.64 6.13 5.13
C LEU A 181 21.77 7.17 5.07
N TYR A 182 21.82 8.09 6.02
CA TYR A 182 22.73 9.25 6.01
C TYR A 182 24.11 8.89 6.57
N HIS A 183 24.80 8.00 5.87
CA HIS A 183 26.18 7.59 6.15
C HIS A 183 27.02 7.72 4.89
N GLU A 184 28.30 8.09 5.05
CA GLU A 184 29.26 8.25 3.94
C GLU A 184 29.36 6.99 3.08
N SER A 185 29.48 5.81 3.70
CA SER A 185 29.50 4.54 2.97
C SER A 185 28.25 4.27 2.11
N VAL A 186 27.09 4.83 2.48
CA VAL A 186 25.86 4.73 1.67
C VAL A 186 25.90 5.71 0.51
N ASP A 187 26.42 6.92 0.73
CA ASP A 187 26.66 7.90 -0.34
C ASP A 187 27.64 7.33 -1.38
N ASP A 188 28.76 6.75 -0.94
CA ASP A 188 29.73 6.08 -1.81
C ASP A 188 29.08 4.99 -2.67
N ALA A 189 28.27 4.12 -2.05
CA ALA A 189 27.57 3.06 -2.76
C ALA A 189 26.63 3.61 -3.85
N PHE A 190 25.96 4.74 -3.60
CA PHE A 190 25.13 5.39 -4.61
C PHE A 190 25.94 6.17 -5.65
N ALA A 191 27.03 6.82 -5.25
CA ALA A 191 27.92 7.58 -6.13
C ALA A 191 28.58 6.67 -7.18
N GLU A 192 29.06 5.50 -6.75
CA GLU A 192 29.59 4.44 -7.64
C GLU A 192 28.59 4.05 -8.74
N HIS A 193 27.28 4.11 -8.46
CA HIS A 193 26.21 3.68 -9.36
C HIS A 193 25.36 4.85 -9.90
N TYR A 194 25.81 6.09 -9.73
CA TYR A 194 25.00 7.28 -9.98
C TYR A 194 24.46 7.33 -11.41
N TYR A 195 25.33 7.11 -12.41
CA TYR A 195 24.94 7.18 -13.83
C TYR A 195 23.92 6.10 -14.19
N PHE A 196 24.08 4.89 -13.65
CA PHE A 196 23.12 3.81 -13.83
C PHE A 196 21.76 4.15 -13.22
N LEU A 197 21.74 4.55 -11.95
CA LEU A 197 20.51 4.93 -11.25
C LEU A 197 19.81 6.10 -11.93
N LYS A 198 20.57 7.10 -12.37
CA LYS A 198 20.03 8.26 -13.10
C LYS A 198 19.40 7.84 -14.42
N ALA A 199 20.04 6.94 -15.17
CA ALA A 199 19.53 6.42 -16.43
C ALA A 199 18.25 5.59 -16.25
N VAL A 200 18.20 4.73 -15.23
CA VAL A 200 16.99 3.99 -14.85
C VAL A 200 15.87 4.96 -14.49
N PHE A 201 16.13 5.93 -13.61
CA PHE A 201 15.12 6.91 -13.21
C PHE A 201 14.58 7.70 -14.42
N ASP A 202 15.48 8.21 -15.27
CA ASP A 202 15.07 9.00 -16.43
C ASP A 202 14.33 8.19 -17.49
N TYR A 203 14.59 6.90 -17.60
CA TYR A 203 13.90 6.01 -18.53
C TYR A 203 12.50 5.61 -18.03
N TYR A 204 12.35 5.32 -16.74
CA TYR A 204 11.08 4.83 -16.19
C TYR A 204 10.12 5.92 -15.74
N LYS A 205 10.59 7.13 -15.43
CA LYS A 205 9.72 8.24 -15.03
C LYS A 205 8.67 8.54 -16.11
N SER A 206 7.49 8.99 -15.69
CA SER A 206 6.36 9.19 -16.60
C SER A 206 6.67 10.26 -17.66
N PRO A 207 6.49 9.99 -18.97
CA PRO A 207 6.85 10.92 -20.04
C PRO A 207 5.87 12.10 -20.19
N GLY A 208 4.76 12.10 -19.44
CA GLY A 208 3.57 12.92 -19.72
C GLY A 208 3.61 14.39 -19.30
N HIS A 209 4.39 14.77 -18.28
CA HIS A 209 4.46 16.16 -17.83
C HIS A 209 5.79 16.81 -18.20
N LYS A 210 5.79 17.61 -19.27
CA LYS A 210 6.95 18.37 -19.79
C LYS A 210 7.69 19.21 -18.74
N LEU A 211 7.03 19.52 -17.61
CA LEU A 211 7.57 20.36 -16.54
C LEU A 211 8.18 19.59 -15.35
N MET A 212 8.00 18.27 -15.21
CA MET A 212 8.36 17.59 -13.96
C MET A 212 9.02 16.22 -14.17
N LYS A 213 10.27 16.10 -13.68
CA LYS A 213 11.11 14.90 -13.73
C LYS A 213 10.81 13.98 -12.53
N ARG A 214 9.60 13.40 -12.45
CA ARG A 214 9.17 12.56 -11.31
C ARG A 214 8.62 11.19 -11.75
N MET A 215 8.79 10.19 -10.89
CA MET A 215 8.42 8.79 -11.13
C MET A 215 7.15 8.43 -10.35
N SER A 216 6.15 7.83 -11.00
CA SER A 216 4.95 7.33 -10.32
C SER A 216 5.18 5.95 -9.68
N ILE A 217 4.23 5.48 -8.87
CA ILE A 217 4.31 4.17 -8.23
C ILE A 217 4.27 3.04 -9.26
N GLU A 218 3.48 3.18 -10.33
CA GLU A 218 3.42 2.20 -11.41
C GLU A 218 4.76 2.10 -12.12
N SER A 219 5.40 3.25 -12.39
CA SER A 219 6.74 3.30 -12.99
C SER A 219 7.78 2.67 -12.07
N PHE A 220 7.71 2.90 -10.76
CA PHE A 220 8.63 2.29 -9.79
C PHE A 220 8.41 0.77 -9.70
N SER A 221 7.16 0.33 -9.63
CA SER A 221 6.79 -1.09 -9.68
C SER A 221 7.26 -1.76 -10.97
N ASP A 222 7.16 -1.09 -12.12
CA ASP A 222 7.72 -1.57 -13.39
C ASP A 222 9.25 -1.76 -13.31
N VAL A 223 10.00 -0.86 -12.64
CA VAL A 223 11.45 -1.07 -12.39
C VAL A 223 11.67 -2.35 -11.58
N MET A 224 10.94 -2.51 -10.48
CA MET A 224 11.10 -3.65 -9.57
C MET A 224 10.71 -4.98 -10.24
N LEU A 225 9.70 -4.98 -11.11
CA LEU A 225 9.31 -6.14 -11.92
C LEU A 225 10.31 -6.44 -13.02
N HIS A 226 10.83 -5.41 -13.70
CA HIS A 226 11.80 -5.58 -14.79
C HIS A 226 13.18 -6.01 -14.31
N THR A 227 13.51 -5.73 -13.04
CA THR A 227 14.68 -6.26 -12.33
C THR A 227 14.40 -7.60 -11.66
N TYR A 228 13.14 -8.04 -11.65
CA TYR A 228 12.63 -9.23 -10.97
C TYR A 228 12.90 -9.23 -9.45
N LEU A 229 13.25 -8.09 -8.86
CA LEU A 229 13.39 -7.93 -7.41
C LEU A 229 12.06 -8.14 -6.70
N VAL A 230 10.93 -7.92 -7.38
CA VAL A 230 9.63 -8.49 -6.98
C VAL A 230 9.57 -9.93 -7.43
N SER A 231 9.72 -10.86 -6.49
CA SER A 231 9.64 -12.30 -6.74
C SER A 231 9.41 -13.05 -5.44
N ASN A 232 9.17 -14.35 -5.54
CA ASN A 232 9.01 -15.30 -4.43
C ASN A 232 10.26 -15.32 -3.52
N VAL A 233 11.38 -14.94 -4.11
CA VAL A 233 12.70 -14.89 -3.48
C VAL A 233 13.19 -13.45 -3.50
N GLY A 234 12.28 -12.48 -3.40
CA GLY A 234 12.55 -11.05 -3.50
C GLY A 234 11.72 -10.30 -2.48
N ALA A 235 11.28 -9.10 -2.84
CA ALA A 235 10.25 -8.35 -2.14
C ALA A 235 8.86 -8.75 -2.68
N SER A 236 7.82 -8.65 -1.85
CA SER A 236 6.44 -8.67 -2.33
C SER A 236 6.09 -7.37 -3.04
N LEU A 237 4.92 -7.31 -3.72
CA LEU A 237 4.45 -6.04 -4.26
C LEU A 237 4.15 -5.03 -3.15
N HIS A 238 3.56 -5.50 -2.05
CA HIS A 238 3.24 -4.68 -0.90
C HIS A 238 4.51 -4.04 -0.32
N ASP A 239 5.60 -4.79 -0.22
CA ASP A 239 6.91 -4.27 0.19
C ASP A 239 7.40 -3.12 -0.71
N VAL A 240 7.14 -3.21 -2.02
CA VAL A 240 7.48 -2.15 -2.99
C VAL A 240 6.63 -0.90 -2.76
N GLU A 241 5.34 -1.07 -2.51
CA GLU A 241 4.41 0.03 -2.25
C GLU A 241 4.76 0.74 -0.94
N ILE A 242 5.04 -0.03 0.12
CA ILE A 242 5.50 0.50 1.41
C ILE A 242 6.85 1.19 1.27
N ALA A 243 7.83 0.60 0.58
CA ALA A 243 9.12 1.24 0.31
C ALA A 243 8.97 2.55 -0.46
N TYR A 244 8.06 2.60 -1.43
CA TYR A 244 7.72 3.79 -2.19
C TYR A 244 7.11 4.87 -1.29
N VAL A 245 6.05 4.57 -0.54
CA VAL A 245 5.37 5.57 0.30
C VAL A 245 6.30 6.09 1.39
N LEU A 246 7.09 5.22 2.01
CA LEU A 246 8.02 5.59 3.06
C LEU A 246 9.24 6.36 2.56
N SER A 247 9.53 6.40 1.26
CA SER A 247 10.62 7.22 0.72
C SER A 247 10.23 8.68 0.50
N LYS A 248 8.95 8.98 0.23
CA LYS A 248 8.45 10.32 -0.16
C LYS A 248 8.54 11.41 0.90
N MET A 249 9.16 12.54 0.63
CA MET A 249 9.05 13.67 1.56
C MET A 249 7.59 14.12 1.80
N ILE A 250 7.29 14.59 3.02
CA ILE A 250 5.95 15.09 3.38
C ILE A 250 5.59 16.29 2.50
N ALA A 251 4.40 16.27 1.91
CA ALA A 251 3.80 17.43 1.25
C ALA A 251 2.88 18.16 2.24
N PHE A 252 3.06 19.49 2.37
CA PHE A 252 2.24 20.28 3.28
C PHE A 252 0.78 20.38 2.81
N ASP A 253 0.53 20.37 1.49
CA ASP A 253 -0.81 20.37 0.92
C ASP A 253 -0.92 19.28 -0.15
N GLU A 254 -1.54 18.16 0.20
CA GLU A 254 -1.67 17.00 -0.68
C GLU A 254 -2.60 17.23 -1.86
N ILE A 255 -3.50 18.22 -1.80
CA ILE A 255 -4.43 18.53 -2.89
C ILE A 255 -3.71 19.44 -3.89
N LYS A 256 -3.25 20.62 -3.43
CA LYS A 256 -2.56 21.58 -4.32
C LYS A 256 -1.24 21.05 -4.86
N SER A 257 -0.58 20.17 -4.12
CA SER A 257 0.67 19.52 -4.55
C SER A 257 0.49 18.04 -4.84
N ARG A 258 -0.71 17.57 -5.23
CA ARG A 258 -1.05 16.14 -5.44
C ARG A 258 -0.02 15.42 -6.29
N TYR A 259 0.30 15.95 -7.47
CA TYR A 259 1.30 15.33 -8.33
C TYR A 259 2.66 15.13 -7.64
N LYS A 260 3.14 16.13 -6.88
CA LYS A 260 4.40 16.00 -6.13
C LYS A 260 4.28 15.01 -4.98
N TRP A 261 3.11 14.95 -4.35
CA TRP A 261 2.81 14.03 -3.25
C TRP A 261 2.74 12.57 -3.69
N ILE A 262 2.22 12.29 -4.89
CA ILE A 262 2.03 10.93 -5.38
C ILE A 262 3.21 10.41 -6.23
N THR A 263 4.24 11.25 -6.49
CA THR A 263 5.40 10.89 -7.33
C THR A 263 6.76 11.10 -6.65
N LEU A 264 7.73 10.25 -6.96
CA LEU A 264 9.11 10.33 -6.47
C LEU A 264 9.95 11.32 -7.28
N SER A 265 10.72 12.15 -6.59
CA SER A 265 11.93 12.76 -7.17
C SER A 265 13.05 11.72 -7.30
N PHE A 266 14.18 12.09 -7.91
CA PHE A 266 15.34 11.19 -7.97
C PHE A 266 15.88 10.83 -6.59
N VAL A 267 15.83 11.76 -5.63
CA VAL A 267 16.26 11.52 -4.25
C VAL A 267 15.31 10.53 -3.55
N ASP A 268 14.00 10.68 -3.75
CA ASP A 268 13.04 9.73 -3.19
C ASP A 268 13.18 8.34 -3.84
N PHE A 269 13.58 8.27 -5.12
CA PHE A 269 13.85 7.01 -5.83
C PHE A 269 15.05 6.26 -5.25
N ILE A 270 16.20 6.91 -5.04
CA ILE A 270 17.36 6.23 -4.44
C ILE A 270 17.07 5.81 -2.98
N GLU A 271 16.29 6.61 -2.23
CA GLU A 271 15.82 6.18 -0.91
C GLU A 271 14.90 4.95 -0.99
N ALA A 272 13.98 4.90 -1.97
CA ALA A 272 13.13 3.74 -2.18
C ALA A 272 13.96 2.48 -2.50
N VAL A 273 15.02 2.60 -3.33
CA VAL A 273 15.96 1.50 -3.60
C VAL A 273 16.68 1.06 -2.32
N ALA A 274 17.13 1.98 -1.47
CA ALA A 274 17.70 1.64 -0.16
C ALA A 274 16.72 0.89 0.75
N ARG A 275 15.43 1.26 0.73
CA ARG A 275 14.38 0.55 1.49
C ARG A 275 14.16 -0.87 0.95
N ILE A 276 14.14 -1.05 -0.36
CA ILE A 276 14.10 -2.37 -0.99
C ILE A 276 15.31 -3.23 -0.56
N ALA A 277 16.50 -2.63 -0.48
CA ALA A 277 17.69 -3.32 0.01
C ALA A 277 17.58 -3.79 1.47
N GLU A 278 16.89 -3.03 2.33
CA GLU A 278 16.59 -3.47 3.71
C GLU A 278 15.63 -4.65 3.77
N ILE A 279 14.65 -4.69 2.84
CA ILE A 279 13.61 -5.73 2.79
C ILE A 279 14.20 -7.05 2.27
N ILE A 280 14.85 -7.01 1.10
CA ILE A 280 15.35 -8.21 0.42
C ILE A 280 16.52 -8.84 1.19
N SER A 281 17.47 -8.02 1.64
CA SER A 281 18.62 -8.39 2.48
C SER A 281 19.25 -9.74 2.12
N PHE A 282 19.92 -9.80 0.95
CA PHE A 282 20.67 -10.96 0.48
C PHE A 282 21.70 -11.48 1.51
N PRO A 283 22.16 -12.75 1.41
CA PRO A 283 23.30 -13.25 2.19
C PRO A 283 24.54 -12.37 2.00
N ALA A 284 25.47 -12.38 2.94
CA ALA A 284 26.68 -11.57 2.83
C ALA A 284 27.55 -12.07 1.67
N PRO A 285 28.28 -11.19 0.95
CA PRO A 285 29.15 -11.61 -0.15
C PRO A 285 30.13 -12.72 0.24
N GLU A 286 30.66 -12.67 1.47
CA GLU A 286 31.58 -13.68 1.99
C GLU A 286 30.90 -15.05 2.16
N ASP A 287 29.65 -15.06 2.63
CA ASP A 287 28.85 -16.27 2.76
C ASP A 287 28.51 -16.85 1.38
N LEU A 288 28.24 -15.99 0.39
CA LEU A 288 27.96 -16.40 -0.99
C LEU A 288 29.20 -17.04 -1.62
N ILE A 289 30.36 -16.39 -1.51
CA ILE A 289 31.62 -16.94 -2.03
C ILE A 289 31.95 -18.28 -1.37
N ALA A 290 31.79 -18.39 -0.04
CA ALA A 290 32.01 -19.63 0.69
C ALA A 290 31.08 -20.77 0.25
N ALA A 291 29.89 -20.43 -0.24
CA ALA A 291 28.93 -21.40 -0.78
C ALA A 291 29.14 -21.74 -2.27
N GLY A 292 30.21 -21.23 -2.89
CA GLY A 292 30.55 -21.50 -4.28
C GLY A 292 29.90 -20.55 -5.30
N TYR A 293 29.41 -19.40 -4.85
CA TYR A 293 29.12 -18.27 -5.74
C TYR A 293 30.42 -17.46 -5.91
N ASP A 294 31.38 -17.97 -6.69
CA ASP A 294 32.75 -17.47 -6.79
C ASP A 294 33.05 -16.68 -8.09
N GLU A 295 32.01 -16.22 -8.79
CA GLU A 295 32.15 -15.36 -9.98
C GLU A 295 32.21 -13.85 -9.63
N GLU A 296 32.45 -13.00 -10.64
CA GLU A 296 32.53 -11.53 -10.55
C GLU A 296 31.23 -10.89 -9.97
N GLN A 297 30.11 -11.62 -9.95
CA GLN A 297 28.77 -11.14 -9.58
C GLN A 297 28.03 -12.15 -8.66
N PRO A 298 28.55 -12.39 -7.45
CA PRO A 298 28.11 -13.49 -6.60
C PRO A 298 26.65 -13.34 -6.13
N THR A 299 26.16 -12.10 -5.97
CA THR A 299 24.77 -11.85 -5.58
C THR A 299 23.82 -12.17 -6.72
N TYR A 300 24.18 -11.78 -7.94
CA TYR A 300 23.40 -12.06 -9.14
C TYR A 300 23.28 -13.56 -9.39
N ASP A 301 24.38 -14.31 -9.24
CA ASP A 301 24.37 -15.76 -9.49
C ASP A 301 23.53 -16.51 -8.46
N TYR A 302 23.66 -16.15 -7.19
CA TYR A 302 22.74 -16.60 -6.14
C TYR A 302 21.29 -16.29 -6.53
N PHE A 303 21.00 -15.03 -6.87
CA PHE A 303 19.64 -14.61 -7.17
C PHE A 303 19.05 -15.37 -8.36
N LYS A 304 19.83 -15.59 -9.41
CA LYS A 304 19.45 -16.35 -10.61
C LYS A 304 19.20 -17.83 -10.30
N GLN A 305 20.02 -18.46 -9.47
CA GLN A 305 19.82 -19.85 -9.04
C GLN A 305 18.51 -19.99 -8.28
N VAL A 306 18.32 -19.15 -7.27
CA VAL A 306 17.13 -19.20 -6.41
C VAL A 306 15.86 -18.85 -7.20
N GLN A 307 15.95 -17.89 -8.12
CA GLN A 307 14.85 -17.62 -9.06
C GLN A 307 14.56 -18.78 -10.00
N GLY A 308 15.54 -19.64 -10.32
CA GLY A 308 15.33 -20.84 -11.11
C GLY A 308 14.51 -21.92 -10.40
N GLY A 309 14.13 -21.71 -9.13
CA GLY A 309 13.45 -22.70 -8.31
C GLY A 309 14.40 -23.73 -7.68
N ASN A 310 15.71 -23.51 -7.77
CA ASN A 310 16.69 -24.33 -7.09
C ASN A 310 16.76 -23.94 -5.61
N GLU A 311 17.00 -24.92 -4.74
CA GLU A 311 17.23 -24.64 -3.33
C GLU A 311 18.46 -23.73 -3.18
N PRO A 312 18.35 -22.65 -2.37
CA PRO A 312 19.49 -21.78 -2.10
C PRO A 312 20.57 -22.57 -1.36
N LEU A 313 21.83 -22.41 -1.79
CA LEU A 313 22.96 -22.99 -1.05
C LEU A 313 23.23 -22.25 0.27
N VAL A 314 22.70 -21.04 0.42
CA VAL A 314 22.76 -20.22 1.64
C VAL A 314 21.38 -19.63 1.90
N GLU A 315 20.82 -19.90 3.09
CA GLU A 315 19.54 -19.32 3.48
C GLU A 315 19.63 -17.80 3.68
N ARG A 316 18.48 -17.14 3.55
CA ARG A 316 18.34 -15.74 3.94
C ARG A 316 18.43 -15.63 5.46
N ARG A 317 19.15 -14.64 5.97
CA ARG A 317 19.28 -14.42 7.41
C ARG A 317 18.00 -13.83 7.99
N GLU A 318 17.55 -14.27 9.16
CA GLU A 318 16.32 -13.83 9.85
C GLU A 318 16.09 -12.31 9.94
N SER A 319 17.14 -11.48 9.94
CA SER A 319 17.01 -10.01 9.86
C SER A 319 16.53 -9.48 8.48
N SER A 320 16.28 -10.37 7.52
CA SER A 320 15.70 -10.12 6.20
C SER A 320 14.19 -10.20 6.28
N GLY A 321 13.48 -9.12 5.99
CA GLY A 321 12.03 -9.15 5.82
C GLY A 321 11.33 -8.03 6.55
N GLU A 322 11.48 -7.94 7.87
CA GLU A 322 10.72 -6.94 8.62
C GLU A 322 11.41 -5.58 8.66
N MET A 323 10.68 -4.50 8.34
CA MET A 323 11.27 -3.17 8.29
C MET A 323 11.80 -2.64 9.64
N ASN A 324 11.38 -3.24 10.76
CA ASN A 324 11.72 -2.80 12.11
C ASN A 324 12.52 -3.81 12.93
N CYS A 325 12.88 -4.96 12.35
CA CYS A 325 13.82 -5.85 13.00
C CYS A 325 15.19 -5.17 13.11
N VAL A 326 15.96 -5.57 14.13
CA VAL A 326 17.32 -5.08 14.32
C VAL A 326 18.16 -5.48 13.10
N LYS A 327 18.72 -4.48 12.42
CA LYS A 327 19.49 -4.69 11.20
C LYS A 327 20.93 -5.03 11.53
N THR A 328 21.37 -6.22 11.11
CA THR A 328 22.69 -6.80 11.43
C THR A 328 23.78 -6.43 10.43
N ARG A 329 23.42 -5.92 9.24
CA ARG A 329 24.37 -5.55 8.18
C ARG A 329 24.32 -4.06 7.86
N PRO A 330 25.46 -3.45 7.47
CA PRO A 330 25.49 -2.09 6.95
C PRO A 330 24.58 -1.94 5.72
N LEU A 331 23.86 -0.82 5.65
CA LEU A 331 22.94 -0.56 4.53
C LEU A 331 23.67 -0.46 3.18
N ALA A 332 24.86 0.15 3.17
CA ALA A 332 25.70 0.27 1.98
C ALA A 332 25.98 -1.08 1.31
N ALA A 333 26.33 -2.10 2.09
CA ALA A 333 26.59 -3.45 1.57
C ALA A 333 25.33 -4.05 0.93
N LYS A 334 24.16 -3.86 1.54
CA LYS A 334 22.89 -4.34 0.98
C LYS A 334 22.52 -3.59 -0.32
N ILE A 335 22.78 -2.29 -0.37
CA ILE A 335 22.55 -1.47 -1.57
C ILE A 335 23.39 -1.98 -2.72
N LYS A 336 24.70 -2.20 -2.52
CA LYS A 336 25.60 -2.71 -3.57
C LYS A 336 25.08 -4.03 -4.17
N GLN A 337 24.65 -4.96 -3.32
CA GLN A 337 24.06 -6.24 -3.76
C GLN A 337 22.76 -6.08 -4.55
N VAL A 338 21.86 -5.20 -4.11
CA VAL A 338 20.65 -4.89 -4.88
C VAL A 338 20.98 -4.26 -6.23
N LEU A 339 21.93 -3.32 -6.27
CA LEU A 339 22.33 -2.65 -7.51
C LEU A 339 23.02 -3.60 -8.49
N GLU A 340 23.79 -4.57 -7.99
CA GLU A 340 24.36 -5.66 -8.79
C GLU A 340 23.24 -6.44 -9.50
N VAL A 341 22.26 -6.94 -8.75
CA VAL A 341 21.11 -7.68 -9.30
C VAL A 341 20.29 -6.81 -10.28
N MET A 342 19.99 -5.56 -9.91
CA MET A 342 19.24 -4.64 -10.77
C MET A 342 19.94 -4.42 -12.11
N THR A 343 21.25 -4.19 -12.06
CA THR A 343 22.06 -3.94 -13.26
C THR A 343 22.01 -5.13 -14.19
N GLN A 344 22.33 -6.33 -13.68
CA GLN A 344 22.42 -7.53 -14.52
C GLN A 344 21.07 -7.94 -15.09
N MET A 345 20.00 -7.83 -14.31
CA MET A 345 18.66 -8.17 -14.78
C MET A 345 18.18 -7.22 -15.88
N LEU A 346 18.51 -5.93 -15.80
CA LEU A 346 18.19 -4.98 -16.85
C LEU A 346 19.08 -5.15 -18.09
N VAL A 347 20.37 -5.48 -17.92
CA VAL A 347 21.29 -5.82 -19.03
C VAL A 347 20.69 -6.97 -19.84
N LYS A 348 20.27 -8.04 -19.16
CA LYS A 348 19.62 -9.21 -19.76
C LYS A 348 18.29 -8.84 -20.43
N LYS A 349 17.41 -8.13 -19.73
CA LYS A 349 16.09 -7.75 -20.25
C LYS A 349 16.15 -6.97 -21.56
N TYR A 350 17.10 -6.03 -21.66
CA TYR A 350 17.25 -5.19 -22.85
C TYR A 350 18.27 -5.72 -23.87
N ASN A 351 18.75 -6.95 -23.64
CA ASN A 351 19.73 -7.63 -24.48
C ASN A 351 20.94 -6.73 -24.79
N LYS A 352 21.61 -6.28 -23.73
CA LYS A 352 22.81 -5.42 -23.82
C LYS A 352 24.05 -6.21 -23.45
N ALA A 353 25.18 -5.85 -24.04
CA ALA A 353 26.43 -6.57 -23.86
C ALA A 353 27.04 -6.34 -22.47
N ASN A 354 26.85 -5.16 -21.89
CA ASN A 354 27.42 -4.76 -20.61
C ASN A 354 26.62 -3.59 -19.98
N PRO A 355 26.91 -3.22 -18.72
CA PRO A 355 26.23 -2.11 -18.05
C PRO A 355 26.32 -0.77 -18.79
N ASP A 356 27.46 -0.43 -19.41
CA ASP A 356 27.61 0.83 -20.16
C ASP A 356 26.73 0.88 -21.41
N ALA A 357 26.59 -0.24 -22.12
CA ALA A 357 25.67 -0.37 -23.24
C ALA A 357 24.21 -0.22 -22.80
N LEU A 358 23.87 -0.73 -21.61
CA LEU A 358 22.56 -0.52 -20.99
C LEU A 358 22.32 0.95 -20.65
N VAL A 359 23.26 1.62 -19.96
CA VAL A 359 23.12 3.03 -19.58
C VAL A 359 22.91 3.91 -20.81
N ARG A 360 23.70 3.72 -21.87
CA ARG A 360 23.52 4.43 -23.15
C ARG A 360 22.14 4.18 -23.76
N TYR A 361 21.70 2.93 -23.79
CA TYR A 361 20.37 2.58 -24.29
C TYR A 361 19.25 3.26 -23.50
N LEU A 362 19.27 3.18 -22.16
CA LEU A 362 18.24 3.81 -21.32
C LEU A 362 18.24 5.33 -21.50
N HIS A 363 19.41 5.95 -21.60
CA HIS A 363 19.52 7.38 -21.84
C HIS A 363 18.90 7.80 -23.19
N THR A 364 19.28 7.14 -24.29
CA THR A 364 18.78 7.44 -25.63
C THR A 364 17.27 7.22 -25.75
N ASN A 365 16.73 6.22 -25.03
CA ASN A 365 15.31 5.85 -25.11
C ASN A 365 14.45 6.45 -23.99
N SER A 366 15.01 7.34 -23.16
CA SER A 366 14.31 7.92 -21.99
C SER A 366 13.04 8.72 -22.29
N LYS A 367 12.83 9.10 -23.56
CA LYS A 367 11.62 9.78 -24.03
C LYS A 367 10.54 8.82 -24.54
N GLN A 368 10.86 7.54 -24.70
CA GLN A 368 9.92 6.55 -25.20
C GLN A 368 9.04 6.03 -24.07
N PRO A 369 7.75 5.74 -24.34
CA PRO A 369 6.90 5.10 -23.33
C PRO A 369 7.45 3.72 -23.01
N VAL A 370 7.68 3.46 -21.72
CA VAL A 370 8.05 2.12 -21.25
C VAL A 370 6.88 1.18 -21.48
N LYS A 371 7.17 -0.01 -22.03
CA LYS A 371 6.18 -1.08 -22.14
C LYS A 371 5.78 -1.54 -20.74
N LYS A 372 4.61 -1.09 -20.29
CA LYS A 372 4.02 -1.48 -19.00
C LYS A 372 3.75 -2.98 -18.94
N VAL A 373 3.88 -3.55 -17.75
CA VAL A 373 3.47 -4.94 -17.50
C VAL A 373 1.93 -4.98 -17.45
N LYS A 374 1.31 -5.36 -18.57
CA LYS A 374 -0.16 -5.25 -18.79
C LYS A 374 -1.02 -6.14 -17.89
N ASN A 375 -0.46 -7.20 -17.31
CA ASN A 375 -1.23 -8.18 -16.55
C ASN A 375 -0.38 -8.73 -15.40
N PHE A 376 -0.40 -8.02 -14.26
CA PHE A 376 0.52 -8.23 -13.14
C PHE A 376 0.42 -9.64 -12.57
N SER A 377 -0.79 -10.13 -12.27
CA SER A 377 -0.99 -11.49 -11.78
C SER A 377 -0.49 -12.53 -12.79
N ALA A 378 -0.70 -12.31 -14.09
CA ALA A 378 -0.14 -13.18 -15.13
C ALA A 378 1.38 -13.02 -15.31
N ALA A 379 1.98 -11.86 -15.02
CA ALA A 379 3.42 -11.63 -15.09
C ALA A 379 4.14 -12.24 -13.90
N VAL A 380 3.62 -12.06 -12.69
CA VAL A 380 4.07 -12.76 -11.48
C VAL A 380 3.85 -14.26 -11.65
N ASN A 381 2.66 -14.69 -12.11
CA ASN A 381 2.42 -16.11 -12.39
C ASN A 381 3.27 -16.63 -13.55
N ALA A 382 3.62 -15.84 -14.57
CA ALA A 382 4.54 -16.26 -15.63
C ALA A 382 5.96 -16.43 -15.08
N VAL A 383 6.44 -15.48 -14.27
CA VAL A 383 7.69 -15.61 -13.51
C VAL A 383 7.65 -16.89 -12.65
N MET A 384 6.51 -17.18 -12.02
CA MET A 384 6.31 -18.38 -11.17
C MET A 384 6.14 -19.69 -11.96
N THR A 385 5.51 -19.68 -13.15
CA THR A 385 5.14 -20.89 -13.93
C THR A 385 6.21 -21.30 -14.93
N THR A 386 7.00 -20.36 -15.48
CA THR A 386 8.19 -20.69 -16.28
C THR A 386 9.17 -21.57 -15.47
N ASN A 387 9.13 -21.45 -14.14
CA ASN A 387 9.93 -22.24 -13.19
C ASN A 387 9.35 -23.62 -12.82
N ARG A 388 8.06 -23.89 -13.06
CA ARG A 388 7.52 -25.26 -12.89
C ARG A 388 7.85 -26.19 -14.06
N PHE A 389 8.04 -25.64 -15.27
CA PHE A 389 8.33 -26.44 -16.46
C PHE A 389 9.77 -26.96 -16.55
N SER A 390 10.74 -26.34 -15.86
CA SER A 390 12.11 -26.89 -15.75
C SER A 390 12.18 -28.10 -14.80
N ILE A 391 11.29 -28.18 -13.81
CA ILE A 391 11.25 -29.31 -12.86
C ILE A 391 10.73 -30.59 -13.52
N SER A 392 9.75 -30.49 -14.45
CA SER A 392 9.20 -31.69 -15.10
C SER A 392 10.13 -32.30 -16.16
N LYS A 393 11.00 -31.50 -16.79
CA LYS A 393 12.03 -32.02 -17.72
C LYS A 393 13.14 -32.79 -17.00
N THR A 394 13.50 -32.38 -15.79
CA THR A 394 14.53 -33.08 -15.00
C THR A 394 13.95 -34.29 -14.26
N LEU A 395 12.68 -34.26 -13.82
CA LEU A 395 12.00 -35.44 -13.28
C LEU A 395 11.66 -36.49 -14.36
N GLY A 396 11.30 -36.07 -15.57
CA GLY A 396 11.00 -36.98 -16.69
C GLY A 396 12.20 -37.78 -17.18
N ALA A 397 13.43 -37.30 -16.91
CA ALA A 397 14.67 -38.01 -17.20
C ALA A 397 15.11 -38.99 -16.08
N LEU A 398 14.54 -38.85 -14.86
CA LEU A 398 14.91 -39.66 -13.69
C LEU A 398 13.89 -40.76 -13.34
N THR A 399 12.70 -40.77 -13.95
CA THR A 399 11.71 -41.85 -13.76
C THR A 399 11.45 -42.60 -15.07
N GLY A 400 12.51 -43.23 -15.59
CA GLY A 400 12.33 -44.41 -16.42
C GLY A 400 11.89 -45.57 -15.53
N GLY A 401 10.61 -45.94 -15.59
CA GLY A 401 10.10 -47.17 -14.98
C GLY A 401 8.98 -46.98 -13.96
N GLY A 402 7.75 -47.21 -14.44
CA GLY A 402 6.68 -47.86 -13.70
C GLY A 402 6.34 -47.39 -12.29
N LEU A 403 5.34 -46.51 -12.19
CA LEU A 403 4.39 -46.51 -11.06
C LEU A 403 3.01 -46.07 -11.55
N GLY A 404 2.45 -46.89 -12.46
CA GLY A 404 1.03 -46.88 -12.74
C GLY A 404 0.27 -47.49 -11.58
N LYS A 405 -0.12 -46.66 -10.60
CA LYS A 405 -1.24 -46.84 -9.65
C LYS A 405 -1.08 -45.81 -8.51
N LEU A 406 -1.44 -44.56 -8.78
CA LEU A 406 -1.88 -43.56 -7.78
C LEU A 406 -2.48 -42.29 -8.43
N ALA A 407 -2.79 -42.33 -9.73
CA ALA A 407 -3.59 -41.30 -10.41
C ALA A 407 -5.08 -41.66 -10.26
N GLY A 408 -5.65 -41.32 -9.11
CA GLY A 408 -7.05 -41.62 -8.83
C GLY A 408 -7.53 -40.96 -7.55
N LEU A 409 -7.32 -39.64 -7.41
CA LEU A 409 -8.01 -38.80 -6.42
C LEU A 409 -7.87 -37.27 -6.63
N ALA A 410 -7.31 -36.80 -7.75
CA ALA A 410 -7.12 -35.36 -8.01
C ALA A 410 -7.60 -34.91 -9.40
N ALA A 411 -8.73 -35.45 -9.88
CA ALA A 411 -9.31 -35.12 -11.18
C ALA A 411 -10.82 -34.78 -11.09
N ALA A 412 -11.22 -33.93 -10.14
CA ALA A 412 -12.62 -33.51 -10.00
C ALA A 412 -12.84 -32.01 -9.74
N ALA A 413 -11.85 -31.13 -9.95
CA ALA A 413 -12.01 -29.69 -9.65
C ALA A 413 -11.56 -28.73 -10.77
N ALA A 414 -11.26 -29.21 -11.98
CA ALA A 414 -10.80 -28.35 -13.07
C ALA A 414 -11.36 -28.79 -14.42
N ALA A 415 -12.68 -28.75 -14.56
CA ALA A 415 -13.35 -28.73 -15.85
C ALA A 415 -14.66 -27.93 -15.72
N GLY A 416 -14.64 -26.68 -16.19
CA GLY A 416 -15.82 -25.83 -16.26
C GLY A 416 -15.48 -24.37 -16.06
N ASP A 417 -14.96 -23.71 -17.10
CA ASP A 417 -15.56 -22.46 -17.59
C ASP A 417 -14.70 -21.82 -18.70
N ALA A 418 -15.13 -22.02 -19.94
CA ALA A 418 -14.90 -21.08 -21.03
C ALA A 418 -16.03 -21.18 -22.07
N ALA A 419 -16.73 -20.05 -22.22
CA ALA A 419 -17.47 -19.57 -23.39
C ALA A 419 -18.83 -20.21 -23.78
N GLY A 420 -19.91 -19.60 -23.30
CA GLY A 420 -20.78 -18.70 -24.10
C GLY A 420 -21.60 -19.26 -25.26
N GLY A 421 -22.94 -19.11 -25.17
CA GLY A 421 -23.76 -18.68 -26.31
C GLY A 421 -25.06 -19.44 -26.59
N ALA A 422 -26.18 -18.72 -26.42
CA ALA A 422 -27.50 -18.84 -27.08
C ALA A 422 -28.58 -19.81 -26.53
N ALA A 423 -29.61 -19.16 -25.96
CA ALA A 423 -31.06 -19.35 -26.14
C ALA A 423 -31.69 -20.76 -26.00
N ALA A 424 -32.53 -20.94 -24.97
CA ALA A 424 -33.93 -21.37 -25.12
C ALA A 424 -34.69 -21.34 -23.78
N GLU A 425 -35.95 -20.96 -23.90
CA GLU A 425 -37.10 -20.89 -22.99
C GLU A 425 -37.15 -21.88 -21.79
N LEU A 426 -37.62 -21.36 -20.65
CA LEU A 426 -38.15 -22.17 -19.53
C LEU A 426 -39.69 -22.02 -19.45
N PRO A 427 -40.43 -23.13 -19.21
CA PRO A 427 -41.89 -23.15 -19.16
C PRO A 427 -42.46 -22.67 -17.80
N PRO A 428 -43.76 -22.32 -17.75
CA PRO A 428 -44.39 -21.64 -16.63
C PRO A 428 -44.78 -22.58 -15.48
N ALA A 429 -44.66 -22.07 -14.25
CA ALA A 429 -45.23 -22.69 -13.07
C ALA A 429 -46.77 -22.54 -13.06
N ALA A 430 -47.46 -23.67 -12.94
CA ALA A 430 -48.92 -23.77 -12.84
C ALA A 430 -49.42 -23.72 -11.36
N PRO A 431 -50.71 -23.44 -11.12
CA PRO A 431 -51.19 -22.68 -9.97
C PRO A 431 -51.88 -23.52 -8.88
N VAL A 432 -51.91 -22.99 -7.66
CA VAL A 432 -52.77 -23.48 -6.56
C VAL A 432 -54.13 -22.75 -6.58
N LYS A 433 -55.19 -23.55 -6.40
CA LYS A 433 -56.61 -23.26 -6.66
C LYS A 433 -57.30 -22.37 -5.61
N LYS A 434 -58.29 -21.60 -6.09
CA LYS A 434 -59.31 -20.85 -5.33
C LYS A 434 -60.42 -21.75 -4.77
N GLY A 435 -60.93 -21.39 -3.59
CA GLY A 435 -62.26 -21.76 -3.08
C GLY A 435 -62.97 -20.53 -2.49
N LYS A 436 -64.29 -20.43 -2.71
CA LYS A 436 -65.17 -19.23 -2.60
C LYS A 436 -65.84 -19.05 -1.22
N ASN A 437 -66.52 -17.89 -1.11
CA ASN A 437 -67.66 -17.49 -0.24
C ASN A 437 -67.30 -16.91 1.13
N SER A 438 -67.93 -15.86 1.68
CA SER A 438 -69.10 -15.04 1.30
C SER A 438 -69.30 -13.92 2.36
N GLY A 439 -69.84 -12.74 2.00
CA GLY A 439 -70.84 -12.05 2.84
C GLY A 439 -70.53 -10.64 3.40
N ALA A 440 -71.37 -9.68 2.98
CA ALA A 440 -71.94 -8.50 3.71
C ALA A 440 -70.99 -7.39 4.26
N SER A 441 -71.01 -6.14 3.76
CA SER A 441 -72.03 -5.05 3.83
C SER A 441 -71.89 -4.08 5.02
N ALA A 442 -71.70 -2.79 4.69
CA ALA A 442 -72.21 -1.52 5.32
C ALA A 442 -71.11 -0.45 5.47
N LYS A 443 -70.99 0.60 4.61
CA LYS A 443 -71.72 1.89 4.55
C LYS A 443 -71.74 2.74 5.84
N LYS A 444 -70.95 3.84 5.86
CA LYS A 444 -71.34 5.29 5.88
C LYS A 444 -70.20 6.15 6.51
N LYS A 445 -69.69 7.16 5.79
CA LYS A 445 -69.97 8.62 5.93
C LYS A 445 -69.84 9.11 7.39
N GLY A 446 -68.98 10.04 7.81
CA GLY A 446 -68.34 11.17 7.15
C GLY A 446 -68.78 12.48 7.83
N ARG A 447 -67.84 13.32 8.33
CA ARG A 447 -67.83 14.81 8.34
C ARG A 447 -66.95 15.39 9.47
N LYS A 448 -66.04 16.29 9.05
CA LYS A 448 -65.42 17.44 9.77
C LYS A 448 -66.49 18.50 10.17
N PRO A 449 -66.14 19.70 10.71
CA PRO A 449 -65.18 20.11 11.76
C PRO A 449 -65.83 21.11 12.77
N MET A 450 -65.08 21.58 13.78
CA MET A 450 -64.84 23.02 14.11
C MET A 450 -64.41 23.19 15.57
N ALA A 451 -63.46 24.11 15.74
CA ALA A 451 -62.96 24.64 17.00
C ALA A 451 -64.01 25.52 17.71
N PRO A 452 -63.68 25.97 18.91
CA PRO A 452 -63.64 27.40 19.23
C PRO A 452 -62.21 27.94 19.26
#